data_AF-A0A2D8I5T0-F1
#
_entry.id   AF-A0A2D8I5T0-F1
#
_cell.length_a   1.000
_cell.length_b   1.000
_cell.length_c   1.000
_cell.angle_alpha   90.00
_cell.angle_beta   90.00
_cell.angle_gamma   90.00
#
_symmetry.space_group_name_H-M   'P 1'
#
loop_
_entity.id
_entity.type
_entity.pdbx_description
1 polymer ?
#
loop_
_entity_poly.entity_id
_entity_poly.type
_entity_poly.pdbx_seq_one_letter_code
_entity_poly.pdbx_strand_id
1 'polypeptide(L)'
;MFLLWSYILYLILATIGATYGLHRYWAHRKGERRVWFEWLSLTCALLIGVYRPIAWVGIHRLHHRHSDTPKDPHSPTYQGFWNVFLSRWKGHIPYRLVRDCVKNNRMKFFQRYGKYLIWPIVILSPLTVLFGYIGIGVLNTAGHSDGPSNHWWINLFAPFEGNHKDHHEGL
;
A
#
# COMPACT_ATOMS: atom_id res chain seq x y z
N MET A 1 9.48 17.06 -19.31
CA MET A 1 10.02 17.49 -17.99
C MET A 1 9.02 17.26 -16.85
N PHE A 2 7.77 17.73 -16.94
CA PHE A 2 6.74 17.57 -15.89
C PHE A 2 6.44 16.11 -15.47
N LEU A 3 6.28 15.20 -16.45
CA LEU A 3 6.04 13.77 -16.19
C LEU A 3 7.18 13.13 -15.38
N LEU A 4 8.42 13.41 -15.78
CA LEU A 4 9.61 12.89 -15.10
C LEU A 4 9.68 13.36 -13.65
N TRP A 5 9.45 14.65 -13.38
CA TRP A 5 9.42 15.18 -12.02
C TRP A 5 8.28 14.61 -11.18
N SER A 6 7.09 14.43 -11.77
CA SER A 6 5.95 13.81 -11.09
C SER A 6 6.24 12.35 -10.71
N TYR A 7 6.95 11.63 -11.59
CA TYR A 7 7.38 10.25 -11.35
C TYR A 7 8.47 10.17 -10.27
N ILE A 8 9.48 11.04 -10.31
CA ILE A 8 10.52 11.10 -9.25
C ILE A 8 9.89 11.43 -7.90
N LEU A 9 9.00 12.42 -7.85
CA LEU A 9 8.25 12.78 -6.65
C LEU A 9 7.45 11.58 -6.14
N TYR A 10 6.75 10.89 -7.04
CA TYR A 10 6.02 9.66 -6.73
C TYR A 10 6.93 8.61 -6.08
N LEU A 11 8.09 8.30 -6.67
CA LEU A 11 9.00 7.27 -6.15
C LEU A 11 9.46 7.59 -4.72
N ILE A 12 9.78 8.85 -4.43
CA ILE A 12 10.17 9.30 -3.08
C ILE A 12 9.01 9.12 -2.10
N LEU A 13 7.82 9.60 -2.47
CA LEU A 13 6.63 9.52 -1.62
C LEU A 13 6.18 8.07 -1.39
N ALA A 14 6.24 7.22 -2.42
CA ALA A 14 5.90 5.81 -2.32
C ALA A 14 6.88 5.03 -1.44
N THR A 15 8.18 5.33 -1.57
CA THR A 15 9.21 4.75 -0.69
C THR A 15 8.90 5.04 0.78
N ILE A 16 8.58 6.30 1.11
CA ILE A 16 8.33 6.69 2.52
C ILE A 16 6.94 6.23 2.99
N GLY A 17 5.91 6.45 2.17
CA GLY A 17 4.51 6.28 2.54
C GLY A 17 4.02 4.84 2.42
N ALA A 18 4.32 4.17 1.31
CA ALA A 18 3.97 2.77 1.10
C ALA A 18 5.03 1.85 1.70
N THR A 19 6.22 1.79 1.12
CA THR A 19 7.25 0.78 1.42
C THR A 19 7.70 0.79 2.88
N TYR A 20 8.32 1.87 3.34
CA TYR A 20 8.77 1.96 4.72
C TYR A 20 7.63 2.28 5.69
N GLY A 21 6.59 2.96 5.21
CA GLY A 21 5.42 3.39 5.97
C GLY A 21 4.38 2.29 6.16
N LEU A 22 3.34 2.31 5.33
CA LEU A 22 2.19 1.42 5.47
C LEU A 22 2.56 -0.06 5.44
N HIS A 23 3.51 -0.44 4.59
CA HIS A 23 3.96 -1.81 4.43
C HIS A 23 4.82 -2.25 5.62
N ARG A 24 6.07 -1.80 5.71
CA ARG A 24 7.03 -2.30 6.72
C ARG A 24 6.69 -1.83 8.15
N TYR A 25 6.51 -0.53 8.35
CA TYR A 25 6.29 0.03 9.69
C TYR A 25 4.90 -0.29 10.24
N TRP A 26 3.84 -0.12 9.45
CA TRP A 26 2.49 -0.35 9.94
C TRP A 26 2.06 -1.81 9.80
N ALA A 27 2.11 -2.41 8.61
CA ALA A 27 1.59 -3.75 8.41
C ALA A 27 2.48 -4.84 9.04
N HIS A 28 3.80 -4.78 8.82
CA HIS A 28 4.76 -5.75 9.38
C HIS A 28 5.34 -5.37 10.74
N ARG A 29 5.03 -4.17 11.26
CA ARG A 29 5.54 -3.70 12.57
C ARG A 29 7.07 -3.70 12.66
N LYS A 30 7.76 -3.49 11.53
CA LYS A 30 9.22 -3.38 11.47
C LYS A 30 9.66 -1.96 11.83
N GLY A 31 10.62 -1.83 12.74
CA GLY A 31 11.20 -0.56 13.17
C GLY A 31 10.61 0.04 14.46
N GLU A 32 11.27 1.07 14.98
CA GLU A 32 10.91 1.72 16.23
C GLU A 32 9.71 2.66 16.09
N ARG A 33 8.81 2.65 17.07
CA ARG A 33 7.62 3.51 17.07
C ARG A 33 7.99 4.97 17.36
N ARG A 34 8.17 5.76 16.29
CA ARG A 34 8.47 7.21 16.38
C ARG A 34 7.31 8.05 15.86
N VAL A 35 6.79 8.97 16.68
CA VAL A 35 5.60 9.80 16.36
C VAL A 35 5.79 10.65 15.11
N TRP A 36 6.96 11.24 14.91
CA TRP A 36 7.24 12.05 13.72
C TRP A 36 7.16 11.20 12.44
N PHE A 37 7.62 9.95 12.48
CA PHE A 37 7.62 9.05 11.33
C PHE A 37 6.20 8.55 11.01
N GLU A 38 5.35 8.38 12.02
CA GLU A 38 3.93 8.06 11.80
C GLU A 38 3.22 9.14 11.01
N TRP A 39 3.43 10.42 11.38
CA TRP A 39 2.87 11.54 10.62
C TRP A 39 3.44 11.61 9.22
N LEU A 40 4.76 11.48 9.07
CA LEU A 40 5.43 11.51 7.77
C LEU A 40 4.92 10.40 6.85
N SER A 41 4.96 9.15 7.30
CA SER A 41 4.54 7.99 6.50
C SER A 41 3.06 8.07 6.10
N LEU A 42 2.15 8.42 7.02
CA LEU A 42 0.72 8.55 6.70
C LEU A 42 0.44 9.71 5.74
N THR A 43 1.18 10.81 5.85
CA THR A 43 1.07 11.95 4.93
C THR A 43 1.57 11.57 3.53
N CYS A 44 2.74 10.95 3.42
CA CYS A 44 3.27 10.45 2.14
C CYS A 44 2.34 9.42 1.50
N ALA A 45 1.75 8.53 2.30
CA ALA A 45 0.76 7.56 1.82
C ALA A 45 -0.49 8.23 1.25
N LEU A 46 -1.00 9.28 1.92
CA LEU A 46 -2.11 10.08 1.40
C LEU A 46 -1.74 10.76 0.08
N LEU A 47 -0.53 11.32 -0.04
CA LEU A 47 -0.07 12.01 -1.25
C LEU A 47 0.01 11.10 -2.49
N ILE A 48 0.20 9.80 -2.31
CA ILE A 48 0.16 8.81 -3.40
C ILE A 48 -1.22 8.13 -3.56
N GLY A 49 -2.27 8.64 -2.91
CA GLY A 49 -3.63 8.16 -3.09
C GLY A 49 -4.16 7.18 -2.04
N VAL A 50 -3.37 6.81 -1.03
CA VAL A 50 -3.83 5.91 0.04
C VAL A 50 -4.50 6.70 1.17
N TYR A 51 -5.80 6.96 1.01
CA TYR A 51 -6.57 7.77 1.95
C TYR A 51 -7.27 6.98 3.06
N ARG A 52 -7.19 5.64 3.06
CA ARG A 52 -7.74 4.73 4.09
C ARG A 52 -6.66 3.78 4.63
N PRO A 53 -5.70 4.28 5.42
CA PRO A 53 -4.52 3.51 5.80
C PRO A 53 -4.81 2.29 6.69
N ILE A 54 -5.87 2.32 7.53
CA ILE A 54 -6.26 1.12 8.30
C ILE A 54 -6.78 0.02 7.38
N ALA A 55 -7.55 0.40 6.36
CA ALA A 55 -8.05 -0.56 5.37
C ALA A 55 -6.88 -1.18 4.60
N TRP A 56 -5.93 -0.36 4.13
CA TRP A 56 -4.74 -0.82 3.44
C TRP A 56 -3.95 -1.84 4.28
N VAL A 57 -3.62 -1.48 5.54
CA VAL A 57 -2.87 -2.36 6.45
C VAL A 57 -3.64 -3.65 6.74
N GLY A 58 -4.96 -3.55 6.91
CA GLY A 58 -5.82 -4.71 7.18
C GLY A 58 -5.89 -5.68 6.00
N ILE A 59 -6.02 -5.16 4.78
CA ILE A 59 -6.02 -5.94 3.54
C ILE A 59 -4.67 -6.62 3.36
N HIS A 60 -3.56 -5.88 3.51
CA HIS A 60 -2.21 -6.44 3.39
C HIS A 60 -1.94 -7.57 4.40
N ARG A 61 -2.34 -7.38 5.67
CA ARG A 61 -2.22 -8.43 6.70
C ARG A 61 -3.12 -9.64 6.41
N LEU A 62 -4.29 -9.42 5.81
CA LEU A 62 -5.18 -10.51 5.41
C LEU A 62 -4.57 -11.30 4.24
N HIS A 63 -3.98 -10.59 3.28
CA HIS A 63 -3.22 -11.15 2.16
C HIS A 63 -2.10 -12.06 2.66
N HIS A 64 -1.17 -11.58 3.49
CA HIS A 64 -0.10 -12.45 4.04
C HIS A 64 -0.62 -13.67 4.82
N ARG A 65 -1.77 -13.55 5.49
CA ARG A 65 -2.36 -14.67 6.23
C ARG A 65 -2.96 -15.75 5.33
N HIS A 66 -3.41 -15.36 4.14
CA HIS A 66 -4.19 -16.19 3.24
C HIS A 66 -3.64 -16.21 1.82
N SER A 67 -2.36 -15.89 1.66
CA SER A 67 -1.71 -15.67 0.36
C SER A 67 -2.04 -16.79 -0.60
N ASP A 68 -2.49 -16.41 -1.80
CA ASP A 68 -2.76 -17.34 -2.90
C ASP A 68 -3.83 -18.41 -2.56
N THR A 69 -4.77 -18.07 -1.67
CA THR A 69 -5.99 -18.85 -1.40
C THR A 69 -7.24 -18.04 -1.78
N PRO A 70 -8.43 -18.66 -1.83
CA PRO A 70 -9.69 -17.93 -2.08
C PRO A 70 -10.00 -16.80 -1.09
N LYS A 71 -9.36 -16.81 0.09
CA LYS A 71 -9.51 -15.78 1.12
C LYS A 71 -8.55 -14.60 0.96
N ASP A 72 -7.62 -14.69 0.01
CA ASP A 72 -6.68 -13.63 -0.30
C ASP A 72 -7.37 -12.46 -1.03
N PRO A 73 -7.35 -11.23 -0.49
CA PRO A 73 -7.85 -10.06 -1.21
C PRO A 73 -6.98 -9.64 -2.41
N HIS A 74 -5.73 -10.09 -2.49
CA HIS A 74 -4.79 -9.75 -3.56
C HIS A 74 -4.54 -10.88 -4.55
N SER A 75 -5.14 -12.06 -4.40
CA SER A 75 -4.94 -13.14 -5.39
C SER A 75 -5.59 -12.80 -6.73
N PRO A 76 -4.83 -12.61 -7.82
CA PRO A 76 -5.39 -12.36 -9.14
C PRO A 76 -6.18 -13.55 -9.66
N THR A 77 -5.79 -14.77 -9.26
CA THR A 77 -6.45 -16.03 -9.60
C THR A 77 -7.86 -16.11 -9.04
N TYR A 78 -8.07 -15.74 -7.77
CA TYR A 78 -9.38 -15.87 -7.12
C TYR A 78 -10.23 -14.59 -7.18
N GLN A 79 -9.61 -13.41 -7.14
CA GLN A 79 -10.34 -12.13 -7.19
C GLN A 79 -10.48 -11.60 -8.62
N GLY A 80 -9.69 -12.09 -9.56
CA GLY A 80 -9.60 -11.60 -10.94
C GLY A 80 -8.61 -10.44 -11.09
N PHE A 81 -7.79 -10.49 -12.14
CA PHE A 81 -6.72 -9.52 -12.42
C PHE A 81 -7.15 -8.06 -12.25
N TRP A 82 -8.24 -7.65 -12.90
CA TRP A 82 -8.70 -6.25 -12.85
C TRP A 82 -9.21 -5.80 -11.48
N ASN A 83 -9.75 -6.72 -10.67
CA ASN A 83 -10.18 -6.37 -9.33
C ASN A 83 -8.99 -6.13 -8.40
N VAL A 84 -7.93 -6.94 -8.55
CA VAL A 84 -6.68 -6.76 -7.82
C VAL A 84 -5.95 -5.50 -8.30
N PHE A 85 -5.76 -5.35 -9.61
CA PHE A 85 -5.06 -4.21 -10.21
C PHE A 85 -5.70 -2.87 -9.83
N LEU A 86 -7.04 -2.80 -9.83
CA LEU A 86 -7.79 -1.60 -9.49
C LEU A 86 -8.15 -1.48 -8.00
N SER A 87 -7.62 -2.35 -7.13
CA SER A 87 -7.86 -2.33 -5.68
C SER A 87 -9.36 -2.33 -5.30
N ARG A 88 -10.17 -3.18 -5.96
CA ARG A 88 -11.64 -3.18 -5.86
C ARG A 88 -12.22 -4.10 -4.78
N TRP A 89 -11.36 -4.72 -3.96
CA TRP A 89 -11.82 -5.64 -2.93
C TRP A 89 -12.64 -4.92 -1.84
N LYS A 90 -13.75 -5.55 -1.42
CA LYS A 90 -14.73 -4.99 -0.46
C LYS A 90 -15.08 -5.93 0.70
N GLY A 91 -14.24 -6.93 0.95
CA GLY A 91 -14.51 -7.90 2.00
C GLY A 91 -14.32 -7.36 3.42
N HIS A 92 -14.59 -8.21 4.39
CA HIS A 92 -14.48 -7.87 5.80
C HIS A 92 -13.04 -7.97 6.31
N ILE A 93 -12.57 -6.94 7.00
CA ILE A 93 -11.27 -6.94 7.69
C ILE A 93 -11.51 -7.24 9.18
N PRO A 94 -11.06 -8.38 9.71
CA PRO A 94 -11.20 -8.70 11.12
C PRO A 94 -10.52 -7.66 12.02
N TYR A 95 -11.22 -7.16 13.04
CA TYR A 95 -10.69 -6.17 13.99
C TYR A 95 -9.34 -6.58 14.61
N ARG A 96 -9.16 -7.87 14.88
CA ARG A 96 -7.91 -8.43 15.43
C ARG A 96 -6.69 -8.12 14.56
N LEU A 97 -6.85 -8.07 13.23
CA LEU A 97 -5.77 -7.76 12.30
C LEU A 97 -5.36 -6.30 12.32
N VAL A 98 -6.15 -5.39 12.87
CA VAL A 98 -5.88 -3.92 12.82
C VAL A 98 -6.01 -3.26 14.20
N ARG A 99 -6.01 -4.04 15.29
CA ARG A 99 -6.21 -3.56 16.65
C ARG A 99 -5.22 -2.45 17.04
N ASP A 100 -3.95 -2.60 16.69
CA ASP A 100 -2.89 -1.61 16.90
C ASP A 100 -3.14 -0.32 16.11
N CYS A 101 -3.55 -0.45 14.85
CA CYS A 101 -3.88 0.69 13.99
C CYS A 101 -5.10 1.48 14.53
N VAL A 102 -6.14 0.79 14.99
CA VAL A 102 -7.36 1.44 15.52
C VAL A 102 -7.10 2.16 16.85
N LYS A 103 -6.16 1.67 17.67
CA LYS A 103 -5.76 2.35 18.92
C LYS A 103 -4.94 3.62 18.67
N ASN A 104 -4.32 3.77 17.50
CA ASN A 104 -3.45 4.89 17.19
C ASN A 104 -4.26 6.12 16.71
N ASN A 105 -4.13 7.25 17.40
CA ASN A 105 -4.89 8.46 17.07
C ASN A 105 -4.53 9.05 15.69
N ARG A 106 -3.26 8.95 15.26
CA ARG A 106 -2.80 9.46 13.96
C ARG A 106 -3.43 8.63 12.84
N MET A 107 -3.36 7.32 12.98
CA MET A 107 -3.99 6.39 12.06
C MET A 107 -5.50 6.62 11.94
N LYS A 108 -6.22 6.82 13.06
CA LYS A 108 -7.64 7.18 13.05
C LYS A 108 -7.93 8.50 12.34
N PHE A 109 -7.06 9.50 12.53
CA PHE A 109 -7.20 10.80 11.87
C PHE A 109 -7.19 10.63 10.34
N PHE A 110 -6.16 10.00 9.78
CA PHE A 110 -6.08 9.77 8.33
C PHE A 110 -7.19 8.84 7.84
N GLN A 111 -7.56 7.80 8.61
CA GLN A 111 -8.67 6.92 8.24
C GLN A 111 -10.01 7.66 8.14
N ARG A 112 -10.26 8.64 9.03
CA ARG A 112 -11.52 9.40 9.07
C ARG A 112 -11.56 10.52 8.05
N TYR A 113 -10.47 11.29 7.95
CA TYR A 113 -10.42 12.53 7.19
C TYR A 113 -9.73 12.40 5.82
N GLY A 114 -9.01 11.30 5.56
CA GLY A 114 -8.26 11.12 4.31
C GLY A 114 -9.11 11.29 3.05
N LYS A 115 -10.38 10.85 3.05
CA LYS A 115 -11.29 11.02 1.91
C LYS A 115 -11.61 12.49 1.57
N TYR A 116 -11.41 13.41 2.50
CA TYR A 116 -11.56 14.85 2.27
C TYR A 116 -10.20 15.47 1.92
N LEU A 117 -9.14 15.04 2.61
CA LEU A 117 -7.78 15.55 2.41
C LEU A 117 -7.18 15.15 1.06
N ILE A 118 -7.69 14.10 0.41
CA ILE A 118 -7.17 13.62 -0.88
C ILE A 118 -7.57 14.53 -2.06
N TRP A 119 -8.69 15.24 -1.99
CA TRP A 119 -9.20 16.01 -3.15
C TRP A 119 -8.27 17.15 -3.59
N PRO A 120 -7.72 17.99 -2.69
CA PRO A 120 -6.73 18.98 -3.09
C PRO A 120 -5.51 18.35 -3.77
N ILE A 121 -5.09 17.16 -3.31
CA ILE A 121 -3.93 16.45 -3.87
C ILE A 121 -4.24 15.95 -5.28
N VAL A 122 -5.44 15.39 -5.50
CA VAL A 122 -5.88 14.95 -6.84
C VAL A 122 -5.93 16.12 -7.82
N ILE A 123 -6.35 17.30 -7.37
CA ILE A 123 -6.41 18.51 -8.21
C ILE A 123 -4.99 19.01 -8.53
N LEU A 124 -4.10 19.07 -7.53
CA LEU A 124 -2.76 19.64 -7.69
C LEU A 124 -1.77 18.68 -8.36
N SER A 125 -1.89 17.38 -8.12
CA SER A 125 -0.95 16.36 -8.60
C SER A 125 -1.66 15.04 -8.95
N PRO A 126 -2.53 15.03 -9.98
CA PRO A 126 -3.28 13.83 -10.38
C PRO A 126 -2.36 12.69 -10.83
N LEU A 127 -1.20 13.01 -11.43
CA LEU A 127 -0.23 12.00 -11.89
C LEU A 127 0.41 11.25 -10.73
N THR A 128 0.76 11.93 -9.63
CA THR A 128 1.34 11.25 -8.45
C THR A 128 0.33 10.27 -7.84
N VAL A 129 -0.95 10.64 -7.78
CA VAL A 129 -2.01 9.73 -7.33
C VAL A 129 -2.18 8.57 -8.31
N LEU A 130 -2.21 8.84 -9.62
CA LEU A 130 -2.31 7.80 -10.65
C LEU A 130 -1.17 6.78 -10.56
N PHE A 131 0.07 7.25 -10.42
CA PHE A 131 1.22 6.36 -10.24
C PHE A 131 1.11 5.51 -8.97
N GLY A 132 0.57 6.05 -7.87
CA GLY A 132 0.32 5.26 -6.66
C GLY A 132 -0.67 4.12 -6.87
N TYR A 133 -1.77 4.35 -7.59
CA TYR A 133 -2.70 3.27 -7.95
C TYR A 133 -2.06 2.25 -8.88
N ILE A 134 -1.28 2.69 -9.88
CA ILE A 134 -0.55 1.79 -10.77
C ILE A 134 0.46 0.96 -9.97
N GLY A 135 1.22 1.57 -9.06
CA GLY A 135 2.20 0.89 -8.22
C GLY A 135 1.60 -0.23 -7.38
N ILE A 136 0.50 0.06 -6.68
CA ILE A 136 -0.24 -0.94 -5.91
C ILE A 136 -0.78 -2.04 -6.81
N GLY A 137 -1.36 -1.67 -7.96
CA GLY A 137 -1.92 -2.62 -8.91
C GLY A 137 -0.87 -3.57 -9.48
N VAL A 138 0.27 -3.03 -9.94
CA VAL A 138 1.41 -3.79 -10.48
C VAL A 138 2.00 -4.71 -9.42
N LEU A 139 2.24 -4.23 -8.20
CA LEU A 139 2.79 -5.07 -7.13
C LEU A 139 1.89 -6.27 -6.84
N ASN A 140 0.59 -6.04 -6.69
CA ASN A 140 -0.34 -7.10 -6.30
C ASN A 140 -0.63 -8.09 -7.44
N THR A 141 -0.51 -7.70 -8.71
CA THR A 141 -0.71 -8.62 -9.83
C THR A 141 0.58 -9.30 -10.26
N ALA A 142 1.66 -8.53 -10.45
CA ALA A 142 2.93 -9.07 -10.94
C ALA A 142 3.72 -9.78 -9.83
N GLY A 143 3.56 -9.39 -8.57
CA GLY A 143 4.14 -10.11 -7.44
C GLY A 143 3.43 -11.42 -7.10
N HIS A 144 2.25 -11.67 -7.70
CA HIS A 144 1.43 -12.87 -7.50
C HIS A 144 0.92 -13.43 -8.85
N SER A 145 1.85 -13.78 -9.75
CA SER A 145 1.48 -14.42 -11.02
C SER A 145 1.06 -15.88 -10.84
N ASP A 146 1.87 -16.66 -10.11
CA ASP A 146 1.65 -18.07 -9.76
C ASP A 146 2.14 -18.34 -8.32
N GLY A 147 1.70 -17.47 -7.40
CA GLY A 147 2.27 -17.35 -6.05
C GLY A 147 3.28 -16.21 -5.94
N PRO A 148 3.88 -15.98 -4.75
CA PRO A 148 4.80 -14.88 -4.52
C PRO A 148 6.04 -15.01 -5.40
N SER A 149 6.33 -13.97 -6.19
CA SER A 149 7.44 -13.99 -7.16
C SER A 149 8.30 -12.72 -7.09
N ASN A 150 9.62 -12.90 -7.24
CA ASN A 150 10.57 -11.78 -7.28
C ASN A 150 10.69 -11.23 -8.70
N HIS A 151 10.48 -9.92 -8.85
CA HIS A 151 10.62 -9.22 -10.11
C HIS A 151 11.24 -7.84 -9.89
N TRP A 152 12.51 -7.67 -10.28
CA TRP A 152 13.25 -6.41 -10.07
C TRP A 152 12.55 -5.19 -10.69
N TRP A 153 11.86 -5.38 -11.82
CA TRP A 153 11.21 -4.30 -12.55
C TRP A 153 9.97 -3.76 -11.84
N ILE A 154 9.39 -4.50 -10.87
CA ILE A 154 8.34 -3.98 -9.98
C ILE A 154 8.84 -2.74 -9.25
N ASN A 155 10.15 -2.62 -8.97
CA ASN A 155 10.71 -1.45 -8.30
C ASN A 155 10.56 -0.13 -9.09
N LEU A 156 10.28 -0.19 -10.40
CA LEU A 156 9.94 0.98 -11.21
C LEU A 156 8.54 1.52 -10.85
N PHE A 157 7.68 0.70 -10.26
CA PHE A 157 6.32 1.07 -9.90
C PHE A 157 6.10 1.07 -8.38
N ALA A 158 6.61 0.08 -7.66
CA ALA A 158 6.57 -0.03 -6.21
C ALA A 158 8.01 -0.13 -5.67
N PRO A 159 8.64 1.00 -5.32
CA PRO A 159 10.08 1.04 -5.03
C PRO A 159 10.44 0.19 -3.81
N PHE A 160 11.46 -0.67 -3.97
CA PHE A 160 11.97 -1.63 -2.99
C PHE A 160 11.00 -2.77 -2.62
N GLU A 161 10.01 -3.04 -3.45
CA GLU A 161 9.04 -4.13 -3.27
C GLU A 161 9.23 -5.28 -4.28
N GLY A 162 10.24 -5.22 -5.14
CA GLY A 162 10.48 -6.23 -6.17
C GLY A 162 10.97 -7.60 -5.66
N ASN A 163 11.51 -7.67 -4.45
CA ASN A 163 11.88 -8.95 -3.79
C ASN A 163 10.69 -9.50 -2.99
N HIS A 164 9.55 -9.68 -3.68
CA HIS A 164 8.27 -9.96 -3.06
C HIS A 164 8.16 -11.36 -2.48
N LYS A 165 8.74 -12.37 -3.14
CA LYS A 165 8.81 -13.75 -2.63
C LYS A 165 9.62 -13.80 -1.33
N ASP A 166 10.81 -13.19 -1.35
CA ASP A 166 11.71 -13.15 -0.19
C ASP A 166 10.99 -12.52 1.02
N HIS A 167 10.27 -11.42 0.76
CA HIS A 167 9.45 -10.74 1.75
C HIS A 167 8.35 -11.62 2.35
N HIS A 168 7.66 -12.43 1.54
CA HIS A 168 6.66 -13.40 2.01
C HIS A 168 7.28 -14.53 2.85
N GLU A 169 8.50 -14.94 2.52
CA GLU A 169 9.26 -15.96 3.25
C GLU A 169 9.95 -15.42 4.51
N GLY A 170 9.97 -14.09 4.70
CA GLY A 170 10.56 -13.42 5.85
C GLY A 170 12.07 -13.22 5.76
N LEU A 171 12.63 -13.31 4.54
CA LEU A 171 14.04 -13.09 4.22
C LEU A 171 14.40 -11.60 4.10
#